data_AF-A0A1G4AJD9-F1
#
_entry.id   AF-A0A1G4AJD9-F1
#
_cell.length_a   1.000
_cell.length_b   1.000
_cell.length_c   1.000
_cell.angle_alpha   90.00
_cell.angle_beta   90.00
_cell.angle_gamma   90.00
#
_symmetry.space_group_name_H-M   'P 1'
#
loop_
_entity.id
_entity.type
_entity.pdbx_description
1 polymer ?
#
loop_
_entity_poly.entity_id
_entity_poly.type
_entity_poly.pdbx_seq_one_letter_code
_entity_poly.pdbx_strand_id
1 'polypeptide(L)' 'MTETLTIRLPAAQRQALRVRAAATGKTESELVRELLDVQLRAKSTLGERAGRYFGRLEFEPASLDRDPWRAHLRRMNARS' A
#
# COMPACT_ATOMS: atom_id res chain seq x y z
N MET A 1 10.49 7.09 26.54
CA MET A 1 9.36 8.03 26.79
C MET A 1 8.36 7.89 25.65
N THR A 2 7.07 7.92 25.93
CA THR A 2 6.00 7.89 24.92
C THR A 2 5.27 9.22 24.93
N GLU A 3 5.33 9.96 23.84
CA GLU A 3 4.63 11.23 23.65
C GLU A 3 3.37 11.01 22.80
N THR A 4 2.35 11.85 23.01
CA THR A 4 1.08 11.78 22.26
C THR A 4 1.05 12.82 21.16
N LEU A 5 0.97 12.38 19.91
CA LEU A 5 0.78 13.22 18.73
C LEU A 5 -0.67 13.12 18.25
N THR A 6 -1.37 14.25 18.15
CA THR A 6 -2.74 14.31 17.62
C THR A 6 -2.73 14.77 16.16
N ILE A 7 -3.21 13.93 15.26
CA ILE A 7 -3.30 14.24 13.82
C ILE A 7 -4.78 14.27 13.41
N ARG A 8 -5.19 15.35 12.73
CA ARG A 8 -6.52 15.45 12.15
C ARG A 8 -6.51 14.73 10.79
N LEU A 9 -7.30 13.67 10.68
CA LEU A 9 -7.47 12.90 9.44
C LEU A 9 -8.92 12.97 8.97
N PRO A 10 -9.17 12.97 7.65
CA PRO A 10 -10.50 12.70 7.11
C PRO A 10 -11.06 11.37 7.64
N ALA A 11 -12.37 11.30 7.82
CA ALA A 11 -13.03 10.10 8.37
C ALA A 11 -12.71 8.82 7.59
N ALA A 12 -12.66 8.92 6.26
CA ALA A 12 -12.30 7.80 5.37
C ALA A 12 -10.89 7.26 5.65
N GLN A 13 -9.91 8.15 5.86
CA GLN A 13 -8.52 7.75 6.16
C GLN A 13 -8.41 7.11 7.54
N ARG A 14 -9.11 7.65 8.54
CA ARG A 14 -9.17 7.05 9.87
C ARG A 14 -9.80 5.66 9.84
N GLN A 15 -10.86 5.47 9.06
CA GLN A 15 -11.49 4.16 8.90
C GLN A 15 -10.56 3.16 8.20
N ALA A 16 -9.87 3.57 7.14
CA ALA A 16 -8.89 2.73 6.46
C ALA A 16 -7.74 2.31 7.41
N LEU A 17 -7.27 3.24 8.25
CA LEU A 17 -6.25 2.95 9.27
C LEU A 17 -6.74 1.90 10.27
N ARG A 18 -7.97 2.04 10.77
CA ARG A 18 -8.60 1.09 11.70
C ARG A 18 -8.71 -0.31 11.11
N VAL A 19 -9.22 -0.43 9.89
CA VAL A 19 -9.36 -1.71 9.19
C VAL A 19 -7.99 -2.37 9.01
N ARG A 20 -6.98 -1.61 8.60
CA ARG A 20 -5.62 -2.13 8.41
C ARG A 20 -4.97 -2.54 9.73
N ALA A 21 -5.18 -1.78 10.80
CA ALA A 21 -4.66 -2.12 12.13
C ALA A 21 -5.29 -3.44 12.63
N ALA A 22 -6.62 -3.57 12.52
CA ALA A 22 -7.34 -4.79 12.86
C ALA A 22 -6.86 -6.01 12.05
N ALA A 23 -6.67 -5.86 10.73
CA ALA A 23 -6.18 -6.93 9.86
C ALA A 23 -4.77 -7.44 10.23
N THR A 24 -3.99 -6.63 10.94
CA THR A 24 -2.64 -6.99 11.40
C THR A 24 -2.56 -7.32 12.89
N GLY A 25 -3.69 -7.33 13.60
CA GLY A 25 -3.75 -7.56 15.04
C GLY A 25 -3.13 -6.45 15.88
N LYS A 26 -3.02 -5.23 15.34
CA LYS A 26 -2.36 -4.08 15.98
C LYS A 26 -3.37 -3.01 16.36
N THR A 27 -3.00 -2.15 17.31
CA THR A 27 -3.70 -0.89 17.59
C THR A 27 -3.43 0.14 16.49
N GLU A 28 -4.30 1.14 16.35
CA GLU A 28 -4.11 2.25 15.43
C GLU A 28 -2.75 2.95 15.66
N SER A 29 -2.38 3.17 16.93
CA SER A 29 -1.13 3.84 17.30
C SER A 29 0.11 3.01 16.97
N GLU A 30 0.08 1.70 17.15
CA GLU A 30 1.20 0.82 16.78
C GLU A 30 1.43 0.83 15.28
N LEU A 31 0.36 0.69 14.49
CA LEU A 31 0.44 0.75 13.03
C LEU A 31 0.99 2.11 12.55
N VAL A 32 0.53 3.22 13.14
CA VAL A 32 1.03 4.56 12.79
C VAL A 32 2.51 4.71 13.12
N ARG A 33 2.96 4.24 14.29
CA ARG A 33 4.39 4.31 14.66
C ARG A 33 5.27 3.54 13.68
N GLU A 34 4.84 2.35 13.25
CA GLU A 34 5.58 1.57 12.25
C GLU A 34 5.65 2.29 10.90
N LEU A 35 4.52 2.85 10.44
CA LEU A 35 4.49 3.63 9.20
C LEU A 35 5.43 4.84 9.28
N LEU A 36 5.43 5.56 10.40
CA LEU A 36 6.33 6.69 10.63
C LEU A 36 7.79 6.24 10.70
N ASP A 37 8.11 5.18 11.43
CA ASP A 37 9.47 4.64 11.55
C ASP A 37 10.03 4.25 10.17
N VAL A 38 9.23 3.58 9.33
CA VAL A 38 9.62 3.22 7.97
C VAL A 38 9.90 4.47 7.11
N GLN A 39 9.05 5.49 7.19
CA GLN A 39 9.27 6.71 6.39
C GLN A 39 10.40 7.59 6.92
N LEU A 40 10.58 7.69 8.24
CA LEU A 40 11.64 8.47 8.86
C LEU A 40 13.02 7.85 8.64
N ARG A 41 13.11 6.51 8.61
CA ARG A 41 14.35 5.79 8.28
C ARG A 41 14.67 5.79 6.80
N ALA A 42 13.68 6.05 5.95
CA ALA A 42 13.90 6.08 4.51
C ALA A 42 14.69 7.34 4.15
N LYS A 43 15.97 7.16 3.80
CA LYS A 43 16.90 8.22 3.38
C LYS A 43 16.53 8.90 2.06
N SER A 44 15.56 8.36 1.34
CA SER A 44 15.12 8.84 0.03
C SER A 44 13.60 8.79 -0.07
N THR A 45 13.02 9.65 -0.88
CA THR A 45 11.57 9.71 -1.13
C THR A 45 11.06 8.39 -1.70
N LEU A 46 9.76 8.10 -1.54
CA LEU A 46 9.15 6.91 -2.14
C LEU A 46 9.39 6.87 -3.66
N GLY A 47 9.36 8.01 -4.34
CA GLY A 47 9.64 8.14 -5.77
C GLY A 47 11.07 7.74 -6.13
N GLU A 48 12.06 8.14 -5.35
CA GLU A 48 13.46 7.74 -5.57
C GLU A 48 13.71 6.26 -5.26
N ARG A 49 13.02 5.69 -4.27
CA ARG A 49 13.06 4.25 -3.99
C ARG A 49 12.39 3.45 -5.09
N ALA A 50 11.19 3.87 -5.51
CA ALA A 50 10.42 3.27 -6.59
C ALA A 50 11.11 3.42 -7.96
N GLY A 51 11.87 4.50 -8.16
CA GLY A 51 12.67 4.74 -9.36
C GLY A 51 13.71 3.65 -9.62
N ARG A 52 14.17 2.95 -8.58
CA ARG A 52 15.07 1.78 -8.71
C ARG A 52 14.33 0.48 -9.04
N TYR A 53 13.01 0.46 -8.83
CA TYR A 53 12.13 -0.65 -9.17
C TYR A 53 11.45 -0.43 -10.54
N PHE A 54 12.05 0.38 -11.44
CA PHE A 54 11.77 0.32 -12.88
C PHE A 54 12.24 -1.03 -13.44
N GLY A 55 11.53 -2.08 -13.08
CA GLY A 55 11.67 -3.43 -13.57
C GLY A 55 10.28 -3.97 -13.84
N ARG A 56 10.12 -4.60 -15.00
CA ARG A 56 8.90 -5.35 -15.32
C ARG A 56 8.73 -6.43 -14.25
N LEU A 57 7.60 -6.44 -13.55
CA LEU A 57 7.21 -7.60 -12.76
C LEU A 57 6.98 -8.75 -13.76
N GLU A 58 7.99 -9.60 -13.92
CA GLU A 58 7.85 -10.86 -14.63
C GLU A 58 7.06 -11.79 -13.73
N PHE A 59 5.73 -11.71 -13.86
CA PHE A 59 4.88 -12.81 -13.45
C PHE A 59 5.20 -13.99 -14.37
N GLU A 60 5.32 -15.20 -13.80
CA GLU A 60 5.21 -16.43 -14.61
C GLU A 60 4.04 -16.25 -15.58
N PRO A 61 4.17 -16.65 -16.87
CA PRO A 61 3.17 -16.34 -17.88
C PRO A 61 1.81 -16.80 -17.40
N ALA A 62 1.01 -15.82 -16.95
CA ALA A 62 -0.34 -16.06 -16.50
C ALA A 62 -1.11 -16.56 -17.71
N SER A 63 -1.43 -17.85 -17.73
CA SER A 63 -2.49 -18.36 -18.60
C SER A 63 -3.77 -17.59 -18.27
N LEU A 64 -4.63 -17.39 -19.26
CA LEU A 64 -5.91 -16.69 -19.08
C LEU A 64 -6.76 -17.29 -17.93
N ASP A 65 -6.53 -18.57 -17.61
CA ASP A 65 -7.20 -19.29 -16.53
C ASP A 65 -6.68 -18.95 -15.13
N ARG A 66 -5.46 -18.42 -15.00
CA ARG A 66 -4.80 -18.15 -13.70
C ARG A 66 -4.85 -16.69 -13.27
N ASP A 67 -5.23 -15.76 -14.14
CA ASP A 67 -5.24 -14.33 -13.83
C ASP A 67 -6.57 -13.65 -14.22
N PRO A 68 -7.57 -13.69 -13.32
CA PRO A 68 -8.86 -13.04 -13.52
C PRO A 68 -8.74 -11.52 -13.73
N TRP A 69 -7.67 -10.91 -13.22
CA TRP A 69 -7.42 -9.48 -13.31
C TRP A 69 -6.95 -9.09 -14.72
N ARG A 70 -6.07 -9.88 -15.36
CA ARG A 70 -5.72 -9.69 -16.78
C ARG A 70 -6.92 -9.85 -17.72
N ALA A 71 -7.78 -10.84 -17.47
CA ALA A 71 -9.00 -11.04 -18.26
C ALA A 71 -9.94 -9.82 -18.17
N HIS A 72 -10.05 -9.24 -16.97
CA HIS A 72 -10.82 -8.02 -16.73
C HIS A 72 -10.24 -6.80 -17.47
N LEU A 73 -8.93 -6.56 -17.36
CA LEU A 73 -8.26 -5.44 -18.04
C LEU A 73 -8.36 -5.54 -19.56
N ARG A 74 -8.22 -6.74 -20.13
CA ARG A 74 -8.32 -6.97 -21.58
C ARG A 74 -9.72 -6.66 -22.10
N ARG A 75 -10.77 -7.00 -21.33
CA ARG A 75 -12.16 -6.67 -21.66
C ARG A 75 -12.43 -5.17 -21.62
N MET A 76 -11.80 -4.43 -20.72
CA MET A 76 -11.91 -2.97 -20.67
C MET A 76 -11.16 -2.30 -21.82
N ASN A 77 -9.92 -2.71 -22.11
CA ASN A 77 -9.12 -2.10 -23.18
C ASN A 77 -9.62 -2.43 -24.59
N ALA A 78 -10.29 -3.57 -24.79
CA ALA A 78 -10.90 -3.94 -26.08
C ALA A 78 -12.16 -3.14 -26.43
N ARG A 79 -12.62 -2.25 -25.53
CA ARG A 79 -13.77 -1.36 -25.74
C ARG A 79 -13.36 0.07 -26.12
N SER A 80 -12.06 0.32 -26.33
CA SER A 80 -11.54 1.62 -26.78
C SER A 80 -10.92 1.56 -28.16
#